data_AF-A0A9D4Y5K8-F1
#
_entry.id   AF-A0A9D4Y5K8-F1
#
_cell.length_a   1.000
_cell.length_b   1.000
_cell.length_c   1.000
_cell.angle_alpha   90.00
_cell.angle_beta   90.00
_cell.angle_gamma   90.00
#
_symmetry.space_group_name_H-M   'P 1'
#
loop_
_entity.id
_entity.type
_entity.pdbx_description
1 polymer ?
#
loop_
_entity_poly.entity_id
_entity_poly.type
_entity_poly.pdbx_seq_one_letter_code
_entity_poly.pdbx_strand_id
1 'polypeptide(L)'
;KKFKKMEPKVTKFDLIILGASGFTGKYVLKEALKFLNNSSQSQSQSPLNSIAIAGRNPTKLSQTLKWASNPNPPPTITILPADTSDPSSLRSLCSQTRLILNCVGPFRLHGETVVSACVDSGCDYLDICGEPEFMERMESDYHDRAGETGSLVVSACGFDSVPAELGLLFNSLQWVGPAVPNRVEAYVSLESRKRIVGNFATYESAVLGVANAKDLQAFRRSRPRRRPRPQIPGPSPSKGQTIEHQKKIGFGQ
;
A
#
# COMPACT_ATOMS: atom_id res chain seq x y z
N LYS A 1 22.17 13.30 2.40
CA LYS A 1 22.90 12.00 2.37
C LYS A 1 22.86 11.48 0.93
N LYS A 2 24.00 11.21 0.29
CA LYS A 2 24.01 10.57 -1.04
C LYS A 2 23.49 9.14 -0.87
N PHE A 3 22.33 8.82 -1.44
CA PHE A 3 21.85 7.43 -1.49
C PHE A 3 22.89 6.61 -2.26
N LYS A 4 23.45 5.60 -1.60
CA LYS A 4 24.39 4.67 -2.23
C LYS A 4 23.60 3.92 -3.30
N LYS A 5 23.95 4.09 -4.57
CA LYS A 5 23.29 3.40 -5.68
C LYS A 5 23.60 1.91 -5.52
N MET A 6 22.67 1.15 -4.94
CA MET A 6 22.81 -0.29 -4.80
C MET A 6 22.72 -0.95 -6.17
N GLU A 7 23.60 -1.90 -6.44
CA GLU A 7 23.53 -2.70 -7.65
C GLU A 7 22.21 -3.49 -7.68
N PRO A 8 21.54 -3.59 -8.84
CA PRO A 8 20.28 -4.29 -8.93
C PRO A 8 20.47 -5.77 -8.59
N LYS A 9 19.95 -6.20 -7.44
CA LYS A 9 19.87 -7.61 -7.07
C LYS A 9 19.01 -8.34 -8.11
N VAL A 10 19.61 -9.34 -8.77
CA VAL A 10 18.87 -10.24 -9.66
C VAL A 10 18.00 -11.14 -8.79
N THR A 11 16.69 -11.01 -8.94
CA THR A 11 15.71 -11.80 -8.19
C THR A 11 14.90 -12.67 -9.13
N LYS A 12 14.33 -13.75 -8.61
CA LYS A 12 13.53 -14.70 -9.40
C LYS A 12 12.20 -14.07 -9.87
N PHE A 13 11.63 -13.20 -9.05
CA PHE A 13 10.37 -12.51 -9.33
C PHE A 13 10.52 -11.01 -9.19
N ASP A 14 9.89 -10.24 -10.08
CA ASP A 14 9.79 -8.78 -9.95
C ASP A 14 8.84 -8.41 -8.81
N LEU A 15 7.76 -9.19 -8.64
CA LEU A 15 6.73 -8.97 -7.64
C LEU A 15 6.23 -10.30 -7.04
N ILE A 16 6.12 -10.35 -5.71
CA ILE A 16 5.35 -11.38 -4.99
C ILE A 16 4.11 -10.75 -4.36
N ILE A 17 2.92 -11.28 -4.67
CA ILE A 17 1.68 -10.88 -4.02
C ILE A 17 1.39 -11.83 -2.85
N LEU A 18 1.60 -11.34 -1.63
CA LEU A 18 1.31 -12.07 -0.39
C LEU A 18 -0.15 -11.87 0.01
N GLY A 19 -0.89 -12.95 0.23
CA GLY A 19 -2.33 -12.88 0.55
C GLY A 19 -3.24 -12.79 -0.68
N ALA A 20 -2.78 -13.25 -1.85
CA ALA A 20 -3.53 -13.17 -3.11
C ALA A 20 -4.89 -13.91 -3.10
N SER A 21 -5.11 -14.86 -2.19
CA SER A 21 -6.40 -15.54 -2.03
C SER A 21 -7.40 -14.81 -1.11
N GLY A 22 -7.01 -13.65 -0.57
CA GLY A 22 -7.84 -12.80 0.27
C GLY A 22 -8.90 -12.03 -0.51
N PHE A 23 -9.76 -11.31 0.22
CA PHE A 23 -10.87 -10.56 -0.38
C PHE A 23 -10.39 -9.50 -1.38
N THR A 24 -9.45 -8.64 -0.97
CA THR A 24 -8.84 -7.64 -1.85
C THR A 24 -7.71 -8.23 -2.70
N GLY A 25 -6.90 -9.11 -2.11
CA GLY A 25 -5.74 -9.73 -2.77
C GLY A 25 -6.07 -10.42 -4.09
N LYS A 26 -7.25 -11.04 -4.23
CA LYS A 26 -7.66 -11.66 -5.50
C LYS A 26 -7.87 -10.65 -6.62
N TYR A 27 -8.37 -9.46 -6.31
CA TYR A 27 -8.55 -8.39 -7.29
C TYR A 27 -7.21 -7.73 -7.63
N VAL A 28 -6.32 -7.59 -6.64
CA VAL A 28 -4.93 -7.18 -6.87
C VAL A 28 -4.23 -8.13 -7.83
N LEU A 29 -4.35 -9.45 -7.62
CA LEU A 29 -3.83 -10.45 -8.56
C LEU A 29 -4.43 -10.27 -9.95
N LYS A 30 -5.76 -10.18 -10.06
CA LYS A 30 -6.44 -10.00 -11.35
C LYS A 30 -5.95 -8.77 -12.10
N GLU A 31 -5.71 -7.67 -11.40
CA GLU A 31 -5.20 -6.44 -12.01
C GLU A 31 -3.73 -6.58 -12.40
N ALA A 32 -2.89 -7.13 -11.52
CA ALA A 32 -1.46 -7.33 -11.75
C ALA A 32 -1.19 -8.21 -12.99
N LEU A 33 -2.03 -9.22 -13.25
CA LEU A 33 -1.92 -10.07 -14.44
C LEU A 33 -2.04 -9.30 -15.76
N LYS A 34 -2.72 -8.15 -15.78
CA LYS A 34 -2.81 -7.29 -16.98
C LYS A 34 -1.49 -6.58 -17.30
N PHE A 35 -0.66 -6.39 -16.27
CA PHE A 35 0.64 -5.75 -16.37
C PHE A 35 1.78 -6.75 -16.48
N LEU A 36 1.51 -8.05 -16.63
CA LEU A 36 2.53 -9.06 -16.88
C LEU A 36 2.86 -9.11 -18.38
N ASN A 37 4.15 -8.99 -18.73
CA ASN A 37 4.60 -9.13 -20.10
C ASN A 37 4.22 -10.51 -20.63
N ASN A 38 3.35 -10.54 -21.64
CA ASN A 38 3.06 -11.75 -22.40
C ASN A 38 3.93 -11.73 -23.65
N SER A 39 4.79 -12.73 -23.83
CA SER A 39 5.68 -12.88 -24.99
C SER A 39 4.98 -12.78 -26.35
N SER A 40 3.64 -12.89 -26.37
CA SER A 40 2.78 -12.84 -27.54
C SER A 40 2.29 -11.42 -27.94
N GLN A 41 2.48 -10.39 -27.10
CA GLN A 41 2.05 -9.02 -27.40
C GLN A 41 3.26 -8.07 -27.54
N SER A 42 3.77 -7.99 -28.76
CA SER A 42 4.96 -7.22 -29.19
C SER A 42 4.94 -5.70 -28.95
N GLN A 43 3.93 -5.12 -28.28
CA GLN A 43 3.77 -3.66 -28.19
C GLN A 43 3.44 -3.11 -26.80
N SER A 44 3.32 -3.95 -25.77
CA SER A 44 3.15 -3.45 -24.40
C SER A 44 4.50 -3.38 -23.72
N GLN A 45 4.99 -2.16 -23.41
CA GLN A 45 6.08 -1.98 -22.44
C GLN A 45 5.50 -2.25 -21.04
N SER A 46 5.23 -3.51 -20.70
CA SER A 46 4.82 -3.82 -19.34
C SER A 46 6.03 -3.76 -18.40
N PRO A 47 5.85 -3.24 -17.18
CA PRO A 47 6.93 -3.10 -16.20
C PRO A 47 7.25 -4.40 -15.46
N LEU A 48 6.45 -5.47 -15.63
CA LEU A 48 6.59 -6.73 -14.88
C LEU A 48 6.83 -7.90 -15.83
N ASN A 49 7.96 -8.60 -15.66
CA ASN A 49 8.30 -9.80 -16.40
C ASN A 49 7.96 -11.07 -15.62
N SER A 50 7.96 -11.01 -14.29
CA SER A 50 7.75 -12.18 -13.44
C SER A 50 6.98 -11.86 -12.16
N ILE A 51 5.90 -12.61 -11.93
CA ILE A 51 5.04 -12.51 -10.74
C ILE A 51 4.92 -13.88 -10.08
N ALA A 52 4.89 -13.91 -8.76
CA ALA A 52 4.44 -15.07 -7.98
C ALA A 52 3.37 -14.67 -6.97
N ILE A 53 2.57 -15.64 -6.53
CA ILE A 53 1.58 -15.46 -5.46
C ILE A 53 1.94 -16.31 -4.25
N ALA A 54 1.71 -15.77 -3.06
CA ALA A 54 2.10 -16.41 -1.81
C ALA A 54 0.98 -16.43 -0.76
N GLY A 55 1.00 -17.46 0.08
CA GLY A 55 0.10 -17.60 1.23
C GLY A 55 -0.03 -19.03 1.75
N ARG A 56 -0.78 -19.19 2.84
CA ARG A 56 -0.84 -20.44 3.63
C ARG A 56 -1.51 -21.62 2.93
N ASN A 57 -2.40 -21.36 1.97
CA ASN A 57 -3.21 -22.39 1.31
C ASN A 57 -2.96 -22.39 -0.21
N PRO A 58 -2.05 -23.25 -0.71
CA PRO A 58 -1.73 -23.35 -2.13
C PRO A 58 -2.93 -23.72 -3.01
N THR A 59 -3.85 -24.55 -2.51
CA THR A 59 -5.07 -24.94 -3.23
C THR A 59 -5.97 -23.73 -3.46
N LYS A 60 -6.20 -22.91 -2.43
CA LYS A 60 -7.01 -21.69 -2.53
C LYS A 60 -6.36 -20.65 -3.44
N LEU A 61 -5.03 -20.53 -3.40
CA LEU A 61 -4.27 -19.68 -4.32
C LEU A 61 -4.42 -20.16 -5.77
N SER A 62 -4.35 -21.46 -6.01
CA SER A 62 -4.53 -22.05 -7.35
C SER A 62 -5.93 -21.77 -7.91
N GLN A 63 -6.97 -21.92 -7.09
CA GLN A 63 -8.34 -21.58 -7.48
C GLN A 63 -8.50 -20.09 -7.76
N THR A 64 -7.88 -19.24 -6.93
CA THR A 64 -7.93 -17.78 -7.10
C THR A 64 -7.22 -17.35 -8.38
N LEU A 65 -6.07 -17.95 -8.68
CA LEU A 65 -5.34 -17.72 -9.93
C LEU A 65 -6.22 -18.06 -11.14
N LYS A 66 -6.84 -19.26 -11.15
CA LYS A 66 -7.77 -19.66 -12.22
C LYS A 66 -8.92 -18.67 -12.41
N TRP A 67 -9.49 -18.15 -11.31
CA TRP A 67 -10.54 -17.15 -11.37
C TRP A 67 -10.04 -15.80 -11.91
N ALA A 68 -8.87 -15.34 -11.44
CA ALA A 68 -8.28 -14.06 -11.81
C ALA A 68 -7.89 -14.04 -13.30
N SER A 69 -7.46 -15.18 -13.81
CA SER A 69 -7.04 -15.36 -15.20
C SER A 69 -8.17 -15.56 -16.21
N ASN A 70 -9.42 -15.75 -15.79
CA ASN A 70 -10.49 -16.03 -16.74
C ASN A 70 -10.90 -14.76 -17.53
N PRO A 71 -11.00 -14.79 -18.88
CA PRO A 71 -10.90 -15.95 -19.80
C PRO A 71 -9.53 -16.22 -20.40
N ASN A 72 -8.55 -15.34 -20.16
CA ASN A 72 -7.23 -15.41 -20.78
C ASN A 72 -6.18 -15.95 -19.79
N PRO A 73 -5.90 -17.27 -19.79
CA PRO A 73 -4.92 -17.85 -18.87
C PRO A 73 -3.55 -17.18 -19.05
N PRO A 74 -2.91 -16.68 -17.96
CA PRO A 74 -1.60 -16.08 -18.02
C PRO A 74 -0.52 -17.15 -18.26
N PRO A 75 0.72 -16.73 -18.51
CA PRO A 75 1.90 -17.57 -18.31
C PRO A 75 1.87 -18.24 -16.93
N THR A 76 2.60 -19.36 -16.78
CA THR A 76 2.68 -20.11 -15.52
C THR A 76 3.11 -19.21 -14.35
N ILE A 77 2.20 -18.91 -13.44
CA ILE A 77 2.47 -18.16 -12.21
C ILE A 77 2.89 -19.13 -11.10
N THR A 78 4.01 -18.83 -10.44
CA THR A 78 4.49 -19.64 -9.32
C THR A 78 3.65 -19.38 -8.08
N ILE A 79 3.28 -20.46 -7.36
CA ILE A 79 2.59 -20.41 -6.07
C ILE A 79 3.58 -20.79 -4.98
N LEU A 80 3.78 -19.90 -4.00
CA LEU A 80 4.73 -20.07 -2.91
C LEU A 80 3.98 -20.26 -1.58
N PRO A 81 4.27 -21.31 -0.79
CA PRO A 81 3.73 -21.41 0.56
C PRO A 81 4.31 -20.30 1.43
N ALA A 82 3.44 -19.57 2.14
CA ALA A 82 3.88 -18.53 3.06
C ALA A 82 2.98 -18.35 4.27
N ASP A 83 3.58 -18.20 5.45
CA ASP A 83 2.90 -17.90 6.71
C ASP A 83 3.52 -16.66 7.37
N THR A 84 2.69 -15.67 7.71
CA THR A 84 3.14 -14.43 8.36
C THR A 84 3.58 -14.63 9.80
N SER A 85 3.26 -15.78 10.41
CA SER A 85 3.73 -16.20 11.73
C SER A 85 5.05 -16.96 11.69
N ASP A 86 5.57 -17.31 10.51
CA ASP A 86 6.84 -18.03 10.33
C ASP A 86 7.90 -17.09 9.71
N PRO A 87 8.85 -16.58 10.51
CA PRO A 87 9.92 -15.73 10.01
C PRO A 87 10.79 -16.40 8.93
N SER A 88 10.95 -17.72 8.96
CA SER A 88 11.76 -18.44 7.96
C SER A 88 11.08 -18.45 6.60
N SER A 89 9.75 -18.63 6.60
CA SER A 89 8.91 -18.52 5.42
C SER A 89 8.99 -17.13 4.78
N LEU A 90 8.90 -16.07 5.59
CA LEU A 90 8.98 -14.69 5.11
C LEU A 90 10.36 -14.33 4.55
N ARG A 91 11.46 -14.78 5.20
CA ARG A 91 12.82 -14.62 4.66
C ARG A 91 12.98 -15.32 3.31
N SER A 92 12.42 -16.51 3.16
CA SER A 92 12.43 -17.25 1.90
C SER A 92 11.73 -16.46 0.78
N LEU A 93 10.57 -15.83 1.06
CA LEU A 93 9.92 -14.94 0.09
C LEU A 93 10.79 -13.74 -0.29
N CYS A 94 11.31 -13.02 0.71
CA CYS A 94 12.12 -11.81 0.49
C CYS A 94 13.40 -12.10 -0.31
N SER A 95 13.93 -13.32 -0.22
CA SER A 95 15.10 -13.73 -1.02
C SER A 95 14.80 -13.90 -2.51
N GLN A 96 13.54 -14.13 -2.87
CA GLN A 96 13.12 -14.48 -4.24
C GLN A 96 12.59 -13.28 -5.04
N THR A 97 12.39 -12.12 -4.41
CA THR A 97 11.83 -10.94 -5.08
C THR A 97 12.47 -9.64 -4.63
N ARG A 98 12.30 -8.61 -5.44
CA ARG A 98 12.61 -7.23 -5.06
C ARG A 98 11.47 -6.57 -4.30
N LEU A 99 10.23 -7.00 -4.53
CA LEU A 99 9.04 -6.35 -3.99
C LEU A 99 8.00 -7.36 -3.51
N ILE A 100 7.59 -7.22 -2.24
CA ILE A 100 6.40 -7.87 -1.69
C ILE A 100 5.24 -6.87 -1.67
N LEU A 101 4.13 -7.22 -2.32
CA LEU A 101 2.85 -6.55 -2.16
C LEU A 101 1.99 -7.33 -1.15
N ASN A 102 1.90 -6.81 0.06
CA ASN A 102 1.21 -7.43 1.18
C ASN A 102 -0.29 -7.07 1.19
N CYS A 103 -1.13 -8.09 1.02
CA CYS A 103 -2.58 -8.03 1.14
C CYS A 103 -3.11 -8.80 2.36
N VAL A 104 -2.25 -9.13 3.33
CA VAL A 104 -2.63 -9.90 4.53
C VAL A 104 -2.96 -8.95 5.68
N GLY A 105 -4.26 -8.72 5.86
CA GLY A 105 -4.80 -8.06 7.06
C GLY A 105 -5.39 -9.06 8.07
N PRO A 106 -5.66 -8.62 9.32
CA PRO A 106 -5.40 -7.28 9.86
C PRO A 106 -3.91 -6.97 9.99
N PHE A 107 -3.49 -5.78 9.56
CA PHE A 107 -2.06 -5.42 9.46
C PHE A 107 -1.43 -5.23 10.83
N ARG A 108 -2.19 -4.78 11.84
CA ARG A 108 -1.72 -4.75 13.24
C ARG A 108 -1.25 -6.09 13.76
N LEU A 109 -1.81 -7.20 13.27
CA LEU A 109 -1.49 -8.55 13.74
C LEU A 109 -0.47 -9.26 12.87
N HIS A 110 -0.49 -9.00 11.57
CA HIS A 110 0.26 -9.79 10.59
C HIS A 110 1.26 -8.97 9.76
N GLY A 111 1.17 -7.64 9.80
CA GLY A 111 1.96 -6.76 8.93
C GLY A 111 3.40 -6.61 9.39
N GLU A 112 3.64 -6.50 10.70
CA GLU A 112 4.98 -6.15 11.23
C GLU A 112 6.03 -7.21 10.88
N THR A 113 5.69 -8.49 10.99
CA THR A 113 6.62 -9.58 10.66
C THR A 113 7.02 -9.55 9.19
N VAL A 114 6.11 -9.13 8.30
CA VAL A 114 6.39 -8.96 6.87
C VAL A 114 7.28 -7.74 6.63
N VAL A 115 7.01 -6.60 7.28
CA VAL A 115 7.85 -5.39 7.19
C VAL A 115 9.27 -5.68 7.69
N SER A 116 9.41 -6.29 8.87
CA SER A 116 10.70 -6.69 9.44
C SER A 116 11.49 -7.58 8.48
N ALA A 117 10.86 -8.63 7.94
CA ALA A 117 11.53 -9.52 7.00
C ALA A 117 11.98 -8.81 5.72
N CYS A 118 11.17 -7.89 5.19
CA CYS A 118 11.50 -7.11 4.01
C CYS A 118 12.68 -6.18 4.28
N VAL A 119 12.59 -5.39 5.37
CA VAL A 119 13.61 -4.43 5.79
C VAL A 119 14.94 -5.11 6.05
N ASP A 120 14.96 -6.23 6.78
CA ASP A 120 16.19 -6.98 7.08
C ASP A 120 16.82 -7.60 5.84
N SER A 121 16.02 -7.92 4.82
CA SER A 121 16.48 -8.53 3.58
C SER A 121 16.84 -7.52 2.49
N GLY A 122 16.59 -6.22 2.71
CA GLY A 122 16.68 -5.18 1.68
C GLY A 122 15.63 -5.35 0.56
N CYS A 123 14.52 -6.03 0.84
CA CYS A 123 13.39 -6.21 -0.09
C CYS A 123 12.41 -5.05 0.10
N ASP A 124 11.86 -4.54 -0.99
CA ASP A 124 10.83 -3.51 -0.93
C ASP A 124 9.49 -4.11 -0.46
N TYR A 125 8.71 -3.31 0.24
CA TYR A 125 7.43 -3.64 0.82
C TYR A 125 6.38 -2.61 0.38
N LEU A 126 5.28 -3.09 -0.18
CA LEU A 126 4.07 -2.33 -0.43
C LEU A 126 2.87 -2.98 0.28
N ASP A 127 1.92 -2.19 0.75
CA ASP A 127 0.65 -2.73 1.26
C ASP A 127 -0.57 -1.89 0.92
N ILE A 128 -1.75 -2.46 1.20
CA ILE A 128 -3.06 -1.81 1.05
C ILE A 128 -3.67 -1.42 2.41
N CYS A 129 -2.83 -1.17 3.41
CA CYS A 129 -3.25 -0.96 4.79
C CYS A 129 -4.02 0.35 4.98
N GLY A 130 -5.09 0.30 5.77
CA GLY A 130 -5.87 1.46 6.22
C GLY A 130 -5.76 1.72 7.72
N GLU A 131 -4.75 1.17 8.41
CA GLU A 131 -4.63 1.20 9.87
C GLU A 131 -3.56 2.20 10.33
N PRO A 132 -3.94 3.39 10.86
CA PRO A 132 -2.97 4.45 11.17
C PRO A 132 -1.93 4.07 12.21
N GLU A 133 -2.30 3.29 13.24
CA GLU A 133 -1.33 2.87 14.26
C GLU A 133 -0.24 1.99 13.66
N PHE A 134 -0.61 0.99 12.84
CA PHE A 134 0.36 0.14 12.16
C PHE A 134 1.32 0.98 11.33
N MET A 135 0.80 1.86 10.47
CA MET A 135 1.63 2.69 9.59
C MET A 135 2.60 3.60 10.37
N GLU A 136 2.12 4.28 11.42
CA GLU A 136 2.98 5.17 12.22
C GLU A 136 4.01 4.41 13.06
N ARG A 137 3.67 3.20 13.51
CA ARG A 137 4.59 2.31 14.23
C ARG A 137 5.68 1.80 13.30
N MET A 138 5.31 1.29 12.12
CA MET A 138 6.29 0.81 11.14
C MET A 138 7.25 1.92 10.70
N GLU A 139 6.74 3.14 10.48
CA GLU A 139 7.59 4.30 10.19
C GLU A 139 8.54 4.62 11.36
N SER A 140 8.04 4.60 12.60
CA SER A 140 8.87 4.89 13.78
C SER A 140 9.98 3.86 13.99
N ASP A 141 9.65 2.59 13.82
CA ASP A 141 10.51 1.49 14.27
C ASP A 141 11.48 1.02 13.16
N TYR A 142 11.10 1.15 11.89
CA TYR A 142 11.86 0.61 10.77
C TYR A 142 12.47 1.66 9.81
N HIS A 143 12.16 2.96 9.94
CA HIS A 143 12.67 3.99 9.00
C HIS A 143 14.19 4.00 8.86
N ASP A 144 14.90 4.03 9.99
CA ASP A 144 16.37 4.11 9.99
C ASP A 144 16.97 2.83 9.39
N ARG A 145 16.45 1.66 9.78
CA ARG A 145 16.91 0.36 9.29
C ARG A 145 16.64 0.18 7.79
N ALA A 146 15.47 0.58 7.31
CA ALA A 146 15.13 0.56 5.88
C ALA A 146 16.09 1.44 5.07
N GLY A 147 16.48 2.60 5.62
CA GLY A 147 17.51 3.47 5.03
C GLY A 147 18.91 2.85 4.99
N GLU A 148 19.27 2.03 5.98
CA GLU A 148 20.55 1.30 6.04
C GLU A 148 20.60 0.14 5.04
N THR A 149 19.53 -0.66 4.96
CA THR A 149 19.45 -1.82 4.07
C THR A 149 19.05 -1.45 2.65
N GLY A 150 18.54 -0.23 2.46
CA GLY A 150 18.06 0.31 1.20
C GLY A 150 16.72 -0.28 0.74
N SER A 151 15.94 -0.86 1.66
CA SER A 151 14.56 -1.27 1.45
C SER A 151 13.62 -0.06 1.44
N LEU A 152 12.60 -0.07 0.57
CA LEU A 152 11.48 0.84 0.61
C LEU A 152 10.29 0.21 1.33
N VAL A 153 9.67 0.95 2.25
CA VAL A 153 8.44 0.54 2.93
C VAL A 153 7.36 1.57 2.62
N VAL A 154 6.37 1.18 1.82
CA VAL A 154 5.28 2.05 1.37
C VAL A 154 3.94 1.45 1.76
N SER A 155 3.26 2.06 2.72
CA SER A 155 1.93 1.64 3.14
C SER A 155 0.82 2.46 2.49
N ALA A 156 -0.42 1.98 2.60
CA ALA A 156 -1.63 2.65 2.14
C ALA A 156 -1.74 2.82 0.62
N CYS A 157 -1.22 1.88 -0.17
CA CYS A 157 -1.40 1.83 -1.63
C CYS A 157 -2.81 1.31 -2.02
N GLY A 158 -3.85 1.79 -1.33
CA GLY A 158 -5.23 1.36 -1.48
C GLY A 158 -6.20 2.52 -1.71
N PHE A 159 -7.49 2.20 -1.76
CA PHE A 159 -8.56 3.16 -2.01
C PHE A 159 -8.62 4.29 -0.97
N ASP A 160 -8.28 4.02 0.29
CA ASP A 160 -8.40 5.01 1.36
C ASP A 160 -7.36 6.14 1.27
N SER A 161 -6.37 6.05 0.37
CA SER A 161 -5.28 7.05 0.27
C SER A 161 -4.97 7.47 -1.16
N VAL A 162 -4.92 6.53 -2.12
CA VAL A 162 -4.56 6.84 -3.52
C VAL A 162 -5.42 7.95 -4.16
N PRO A 163 -6.76 7.98 -4.03
CA PRO A 163 -7.58 9.06 -4.59
C PRO A 163 -7.23 10.43 -4.01
N ALA A 164 -6.96 10.51 -2.70
CA ALA A 164 -6.60 11.76 -2.05
C ALA A 164 -5.19 12.23 -2.50
N GLU A 165 -4.23 11.32 -2.61
CA GLU A 165 -2.87 11.62 -3.09
C GLU A 165 -2.87 12.09 -4.54
N LEU A 166 -3.60 11.40 -5.44
CA LEU A 166 -3.74 11.81 -6.84
C LEU A 166 -4.45 13.17 -6.97
N GLY A 167 -5.49 13.41 -6.17
CA GLY A 167 -6.18 14.69 -6.12
C GLY A 167 -5.26 15.83 -5.69
N LEU A 168 -4.44 15.62 -4.66
CA LEU A 168 -3.45 16.59 -4.22
C LEU A 168 -2.38 16.83 -5.29
N LEU A 169 -1.85 15.76 -5.89
CA LEU A 169 -0.84 15.86 -6.94
C LEU A 169 -1.36 16.65 -8.14
N PHE A 170 -2.56 16.31 -8.63
CA PHE A 170 -3.19 17.01 -9.73
C PHE A 170 -3.32 18.51 -9.46
N ASN A 171 -3.82 18.89 -8.28
CA ASN A 171 -3.95 20.29 -7.88
C ASN A 171 -2.59 20.98 -7.76
N SER A 172 -1.58 20.30 -7.21
CA SER A 172 -0.24 20.88 -7.01
C SER A 172 0.44 21.26 -8.32
N LEU A 173 0.20 20.49 -9.39
CA LEU A 173 0.74 20.76 -10.73
C LEU A 173 0.13 22.01 -11.39
N GLN A 174 -0.99 22.52 -10.88
CA GLN A 174 -1.65 23.73 -11.38
C GLN A 174 -1.24 25.00 -10.62
N TRP A 175 -0.44 24.88 -9.55
CA TRP A 175 -0.06 26.03 -8.74
C TRP A 175 1.01 26.87 -9.44
N VAL A 176 0.79 28.18 -9.45
CA VAL A 176 1.76 29.16 -9.94
C VAL A 176 2.55 29.68 -8.75
N GLY A 177 3.89 29.69 -8.87
CA GLY A 177 4.75 30.26 -7.83
C GLY A 177 4.36 31.71 -7.52
N PRO A 178 4.35 32.15 -6.25
CA PRO A 178 4.89 31.48 -5.05
C PRO A 178 3.84 30.67 -4.24
N ALA A 179 2.76 30.18 -4.85
CA ALA A 179 1.69 29.50 -4.12
C ALA A 179 2.18 28.26 -3.35
N VAL A 180 1.75 28.16 -2.09
CA VAL A 180 1.99 27.00 -1.21
C VAL A 180 0.66 26.51 -0.63
N PRO A 181 0.50 25.19 -0.40
CA PRO A 181 -0.73 24.67 0.17
C PRO A 181 -0.89 25.11 1.63
N ASN A 182 -2.02 25.74 1.94
CA ASN A 182 -2.39 26.08 3.31
C ASN A 182 -3.30 25.03 3.96
N ARG A 183 -4.32 24.56 3.22
CA ARG A 183 -5.30 23.57 3.69
C ARG A 183 -5.81 22.75 2.51
N VAL A 184 -5.99 21.45 2.73
CA VAL A 184 -6.60 20.53 1.76
C VAL A 184 -7.79 19.89 2.45
N GLU A 185 -8.96 19.99 1.83
CA GLU A 185 -10.16 19.28 2.25
C GLU A 185 -10.58 18.36 1.10
N ALA A 186 -10.77 17.08 1.42
CA ALA A 186 -11.21 16.08 0.46
C ALA A 186 -12.54 15.51 0.93
N TYR A 187 -13.49 15.41 0.01
CA TYR A 187 -14.79 14.80 0.23
C TYR A 187 -14.90 13.59 -0.69
N VAL A 188 -15.39 12.47 -0.16
CA VAL A 188 -15.58 11.24 -0.92
C VAL A 188 -17.03 10.83 -0.76
N SER A 189 -17.73 10.73 -1.89
CA SER A 189 -19.02 10.06 -1.99
C SER A 189 -18.83 8.72 -2.70
N LEU A 190 -19.39 7.67 -2.12
CA LEU A 190 -19.29 6.30 -2.63
C LEU A 190 -20.60 5.90 -3.29
N GLU A 191 -20.61 5.90 -4.62
CA GLU A 191 -21.72 5.36 -5.40
C GLU A 191 -21.33 4.03 -6.02
N SER A 192 -22.19 3.02 -5.85
CA SER A 192 -21.98 1.72 -6.48
C SER A 192 -23.29 1.18 -7.02
N ARG A 193 -23.28 0.79 -8.30
CA ARG A 193 -24.40 0.05 -8.93
C ARG A 193 -24.56 -1.38 -8.38
N LYS A 194 -23.57 -1.85 -7.60
CA LYS A 194 -23.57 -3.15 -6.91
C LYS A 194 -23.59 -2.94 -5.40
N ARG A 195 -24.07 -3.93 -4.65
CA ARG A 195 -24.04 -3.90 -3.18
C ARG A 195 -22.60 -3.68 -2.68
N ILE A 196 -22.40 -2.69 -1.82
CA ILE A 196 -21.14 -2.49 -1.09
C ILE A 196 -20.99 -3.65 -0.10
N VAL A 197 -19.84 -4.34 -0.16
CA VAL A 197 -19.58 -5.51 0.68
C VAL A 197 -18.38 -5.20 1.58
N GLY A 198 -18.60 -5.20 2.89
CA GLY A 198 -17.53 -5.19 3.88
C GLY A 198 -16.93 -6.60 4.03
N ASN A 199 -15.62 -6.68 4.20
CA ASN A 199 -14.94 -7.94 4.50
C ASN A 199 -14.61 -8.03 6.01
N PHE A 200 -14.43 -9.25 6.51
CA PHE A 200 -14.17 -9.50 7.94
C PHE A 200 -12.87 -8.83 8.44
N ALA A 201 -11.80 -8.87 7.65
CA ALA A 201 -10.53 -8.23 8.03
C ALA A 201 -10.68 -6.71 8.18
N THR A 202 -11.43 -6.05 7.29
CA THR A 202 -11.75 -4.61 7.40
C THR A 202 -12.56 -4.31 8.66
N TYR A 203 -13.55 -5.15 8.98
CA TYR A 203 -14.30 -5.02 10.23
C TYR A 203 -13.39 -5.16 11.46
N GLU A 204 -12.53 -6.17 11.47
CA GLU A 204 -11.57 -6.41 12.56
C GLU A 204 -10.57 -5.25 12.70
N SER A 205 -10.02 -4.75 11.58
CA SER A 205 -9.17 -3.55 11.57
C SER A 205 -9.88 -2.32 12.13
N ALA A 206 -11.18 -2.14 11.83
CA ALA A 206 -11.97 -1.05 12.39
C ALA A 206 -12.19 -1.19 13.90
N VAL A 207 -12.53 -2.40 14.37
CA VAL A 207 -12.68 -2.70 15.81
C VAL A 207 -11.36 -2.46 16.54
N LEU A 208 -10.25 -2.99 16.03
CA LEU A 208 -8.91 -2.78 16.59
C LEU A 208 -8.52 -1.30 16.55
N GLY A 209 -8.91 -0.56 15.51
CA GLY A 209 -8.70 0.88 15.41
C GLY A 209 -9.36 1.66 16.53
N VAL A 210 -10.62 1.34 16.85
CA VAL A 210 -11.36 1.98 17.96
C VAL A 210 -10.79 1.54 19.30
N ALA A 211 -10.54 0.24 19.49
CA ALA A 211 -10.05 -0.31 20.75
C ALA A 211 -8.71 0.30 21.18
N ASN A 212 -7.81 0.56 20.23
CA ASN A 212 -6.44 1.05 20.50
C ASN A 212 -6.29 2.57 20.21
N ALA A 213 -7.39 3.32 20.12
CA ALA A 213 -7.32 4.75 19.79
C ALA A 213 -6.52 5.57 20.82
N LYS A 214 -6.61 5.19 22.10
CA LYS A 214 -5.84 5.82 23.19
C LYS A 214 -4.36 5.49 23.10
N ASP A 215 -4.02 4.26 22.74
CA ASP A 215 -2.63 3.82 22.58
C ASP A 215 -1.96 4.51 21.41
N LEU A 216 -2.67 4.66 20.28
CA LEU A 216 -2.21 5.48 19.16
C LEU A 216 -2.00 6.95 19.58
N GLN A 217 -2.91 7.52 20.38
CA GLN A 217 -2.73 8.88 20.88
C GLN A 217 -1.52 9.00 21.81
N ALA A 218 -1.32 8.04 22.72
CA ALA A 218 -0.18 7.99 23.63
C ALA A 218 1.13 7.85 22.86
N PHE A 219 1.17 6.95 21.86
CA PHE A 219 2.28 6.77 20.95
C PHE A 219 2.64 8.06 20.21
N ARG A 220 1.65 8.75 19.61
CA ARG A 220 1.88 10.05 18.94
C ARG A 220 2.46 11.11 19.88
N ARG A 221 2.12 11.08 21.17
CA ARG A 221 2.65 12.01 22.18
C ARG A 221 4.06 11.65 22.62
N SER A 222 4.43 10.38 22.63
CA SER A 222 5.78 9.94 23.01
C SER A 222 6.81 10.15 21.91
N ARG A 223 6.39 10.23 20.65
CA ARG A 223 7.32 10.45 19.53
C ARG A 223 8.02 11.81 19.66
N PRO A 224 9.36 11.87 19.55
CA PRO A 224 10.04 13.14 19.38
C PRO A 224 9.48 13.81 18.13
N ARG A 225 9.26 15.14 18.17
CA ARG A 225 8.82 15.95 17.02
C ARG A 225 9.89 15.94 15.92
N ARG A 226 10.06 14.80 15.24
CA ARG A 226 11.03 14.57 14.18
C ARG A 226 10.54 15.04 12.82
N ARG A 227 9.22 15.24 12.64
CA ARG A 227 8.69 15.73 11.38
C ARG A 227 8.96 17.22 11.25
N PRO A 228 9.71 17.67 10.21
CA PRO A 228 9.78 19.08 9.90
C PRO A 228 8.36 19.56 9.65
N ARG A 229 7.86 20.44 10.52
CA ARG A 229 6.64 21.17 10.19
C ARG A 229 7.01 22.19 9.12
N PRO A 230 6.21 22.32 8.05
CA PRO A 230 6.37 23.45 7.14
C PRO A 230 6.34 24.74 7.97
N GLN A 231 7.42 25.51 7.93
CA GLN A 231 7.38 26.88 8.45
C GLN A 231 6.63 27.69 7.40
N ILE A 232 5.36 27.98 7.68
CA ILE A 232 4.55 28.86 6.84
C ILE A 232 4.84 30.29 7.31
N PRO A 233 5.49 31.15 6.50
CA PRO A 233 5.74 32.54 6.88
C PRO A 233 4.42 33.33 6.96
N GLY A 234 4.35 34.27 7.90
CA GLY A 234 3.20 35.16 8.07
C GLY A 234 2.14 34.65 9.05
N PRO A 235 1.11 35.47 9.35
CA PRO A 235 -0.01 35.05 10.17
C PRO A 235 -0.81 33.95 9.45
N SER A 236 -1.39 33.03 10.22
CA SER A 236 -2.36 32.07 9.66
C SER A 236 -3.42 32.83 8.86
N PRO A 237 -3.74 32.41 7.63
CA PRO A 237 -4.83 33.01 6.88
C PRO A 237 -6.10 33.00 7.73
N SER A 238 -6.91 34.05 7.65
CA SER A 238 -8.27 33.99 8.20
C SER A 238 -8.96 32.75 7.62
N LYS A 239 -9.79 32.06 8.42
CA LYS A 239 -10.60 30.96 7.89
C LYS A 239 -11.36 31.51 6.67
N GLY A 240 -10.98 31.06 5.48
CA GLY A 240 -11.72 31.40 4.26
C GLY A 240 -13.17 30.97 4.44
N GLN A 241 -14.09 31.65 3.75
CA GLN A 241 -15.46 31.15 3.68
C GLN A 241 -15.41 29.71 3.14
N THR A 242 -15.88 28.75 3.93
CA THR A 242 -16.14 27.41 3.43
C THR A 242 -17.04 27.58 2.21
N ILE A 243 -16.64 27.05 1.05
CA ILE A 243 -17.51 27.03 -0.12
C ILE A 243 -18.61 26.00 0.19
N GLU A 244 -19.62 26.41 0.94
CA GLU A 244 -20.84 25.66 1.12
C GLU A 244 -21.61 25.72 -0.19
N HIS A 245 -21.49 24.64 -0.97
CA HIS A 245 -22.38 24.30 -2.07
C HIS A 245 -22.39 25.27 -3.27
N GLN A 246 -21.69 24.88 -4.34
CA GLN A 246 -21.81 25.51 -5.66
C GLN A 246 -22.53 24.58 -6.64
N LYS A 247 -23.80 24.88 -6.94
CA LYS A 247 -24.64 24.14 -7.91
C LYS A 247 -24.00 23.92 -9.29
N LYS A 248 -23.10 24.81 -9.72
CA LYS A 248 -22.44 24.71 -11.04
C LYS A 248 -21.39 23.61 -11.15
N ILE A 249 -20.78 23.18 -10.04
CA ILE A 249 -19.67 22.20 -10.01
C ILE A 249 -20.06 20.85 -9.40
N GLY A 250 -21.34 20.63 -9.12
CA GLY A 250 -21.85 19.31 -8.73
C GLY A 250 -21.43 18.79 -7.34
N PHE A 251 -20.86 19.64 -6.48
CA PHE A 251 -20.61 19.28 -5.08
C PHE A 251 -21.90 19.42 -4.27
N GLY A 252 -22.50 18.28 -3.92
CA GLY A 252 -23.60 18.13 -2.95
C GLY A 252 -23.26 17.02 -1.96
N GLN A 253 -23.79 17.12 -0.74
CA GLN A 253 -23.55 16.26 0.42
C GLN A 253 -23.56 14.75 0.12
#